data_AF-G3ND26-F1
#
_entry.id   AF-G3ND26-F1
#
_cell.length_a   1.000
_cell.length_b   1.000
_cell.length_c   1.000
_cell.angle_alpha   90.00
_cell.angle_beta   90.00
_cell.angle_gamma   90.00
#
_symmetry.space_group_name_H-M   'P 1'
#
loop_
_entity.id
_entity.type
_entity.pdbx_description
1 polymer ?
#
loop_
_entity_poly.entity_id
_entity_poly.type
_entity_poly.pdbx_seq_one_letter_code
_entity_poly.pdbx_strand_id
1 'polypeptide(L)'
;RVVGGAPAIYGSHPWLVSLRNGGSHFCGGAILTHRWILTAAHCLASRSKDFLSGVRVAVGEFDQTVDDEEEQVFLIKSVSVHEKYHHALPFSYDIALVECHGIFSTGARVQPICLPLPNQSNPPETSCIVGGWGKMKESKVASPAVLREVQLELVDPAKCKHVLQTVKGPKNAQQRAAMTFLCAGPEIGGRDPCQGDSGGPLVCPAGSGDWAVLGVTSWGKGCGRSWGNNSSRPSPGVFTDVRLLLPWIKTKLRAADEQKEARGLCGVRDGRVTGREGLLRNPALPGDRYDNNQLDVRSISVPPGNSVLLEFDHFDLESDPFCRYDRLTVSVGTQRPVGEFRVFCGGVLPGPVLLKNSQHATLDFSTDVDRAGSGFAIRHRAVQGNSSLGGKPGCGTVVLVDDLTPVHSPNYPRCYGEDCVLRWVVHAPQGHVVKLEFSDFDLEESDGCLYDSLTVLGDVEGAEEIVVLCGGDVPPPVLSYHSVMVLHFTSDGSVTHRGFSATLTFISNAALRVLLETFWRPSGDLLA
;
A
#
# COMPACT_ATOMS: atom_id res chain seq x y z
N ARG A 1 27.27 -15.80 16.63
CA ARG A 1 28.57 -15.17 16.85
C ARG A 1 28.89 -14.43 15.57
N VAL A 2 28.49 -13.18 15.51
CA VAL A 2 28.85 -12.27 14.42
C VAL A 2 30.36 -11.99 14.52
N VAL A 3 31.09 -11.97 13.40
CA VAL A 3 32.54 -11.77 13.42
C VAL A 3 32.81 -10.35 13.94
N GLY A 4 33.74 -10.20 14.90
CA GLY A 4 34.10 -8.90 15.49
C GLY A 4 33.01 -8.23 16.34
N GLY A 5 31.93 -8.96 16.69
CA GLY A 5 30.84 -8.46 17.53
C GLY A 5 31.06 -8.64 19.04
N ALA A 6 30.20 -7.99 19.82
CA ALA A 6 30.17 -8.03 21.28
C ALA A 6 28.94 -8.81 21.78
N PRO A 7 28.90 -9.27 23.05
CA PRO A 7 27.65 -9.72 23.67
C PRO A 7 26.60 -8.62 23.59
N ALA A 8 25.39 -8.97 23.13
CA ALA A 8 24.28 -8.02 23.14
C ALA A 8 23.80 -7.78 24.58
N ILE A 9 23.22 -6.61 24.83
CA ILE A 9 22.54 -6.33 26.10
C ILE A 9 21.24 -7.14 26.13
N TYR A 10 20.90 -7.70 27.29
CA TYR A 10 19.66 -8.48 27.42
C TYR A 10 18.46 -7.62 26.97
N GLY A 11 17.77 -8.09 25.92
CA GLY A 11 16.66 -7.44 25.24
C GLY A 11 16.92 -6.16 24.47
N SER A 12 18.16 -5.89 24.04
CA SER A 12 18.41 -4.80 23.08
C SER A 12 17.85 -5.09 21.68
N HIS A 13 17.45 -6.33 21.39
CA HIS A 13 16.98 -6.78 20.08
C HIS A 13 15.60 -7.47 20.18
N PRO A 14 14.55 -6.76 20.62
CA PRO A 14 13.24 -7.38 20.88
C PRO A 14 12.52 -7.90 19.62
N TRP A 15 13.01 -7.52 18.43
CA TRP A 15 12.49 -7.96 17.14
C TRP A 15 13.19 -9.20 16.57
N LEU A 16 14.28 -9.65 17.18
CA LEU A 16 15.11 -10.71 16.61
C LEU A 16 14.43 -12.07 16.81
N VAL A 17 14.48 -12.89 15.76
CA VAL A 17 13.91 -14.23 15.74
C VAL A 17 15.02 -15.26 15.56
N SER A 18 14.93 -16.37 16.29
CA SER A 18 15.73 -17.57 16.06
C SER A 18 14.89 -18.65 15.38
N LEU A 19 15.25 -19.02 14.15
CA LEU A 19 14.72 -20.21 13.48
C LEU A 19 15.56 -21.43 13.91
N ARG A 20 14.89 -22.40 14.54
CA ARG A 20 15.50 -23.61 15.09
C ARG A 20 15.00 -24.85 14.36
N ASN A 21 15.85 -25.85 14.22
CA ASN A 21 15.46 -27.19 13.79
C ASN A 21 16.18 -28.23 14.66
N GLY A 22 15.43 -29.20 15.21
CA GLY A 22 15.98 -30.17 16.17
C GLY A 22 16.60 -29.51 17.41
N GLY A 23 16.07 -28.36 17.84
CA GLY A 23 16.58 -27.57 18.97
C GLY A 23 17.78 -26.67 18.64
N SER A 24 18.40 -26.81 17.47
CA SER A 24 19.55 -25.99 17.07
C SER A 24 19.11 -24.79 16.22
N HIS A 25 19.61 -23.61 16.54
CA HIS A 25 19.53 -22.43 15.68
C HIS A 25 20.22 -22.67 14.33
N PHE A 26 19.60 -22.23 13.23
CA PHE A 26 20.18 -22.32 11.89
C PHE A 26 20.05 -21.05 11.04
N CYS A 27 19.04 -20.20 11.30
CA CYS A 27 18.84 -18.91 10.66
C CYS A 27 18.17 -17.92 11.62
N GLY A 28 18.35 -16.63 11.36
CA GLY A 28 17.64 -15.54 12.01
C GLY A 28 16.38 -15.09 11.27
N GLY A 29 15.69 -14.13 11.86
CA GLY A 29 14.56 -13.41 11.27
C GLY A 29 14.24 -12.14 12.06
N ALA A 30 13.24 -11.40 11.59
CA ALA A 30 12.73 -10.20 12.26
C ALA A 30 11.21 -10.23 12.38
N ILE A 31 10.68 -9.87 13.53
CA ILE A 31 9.24 -9.75 13.78
C ILE A 31 8.71 -8.54 13.01
N LEU A 32 7.79 -8.74 12.06
CA LEU A 32 7.09 -7.65 11.38
C LEU A 32 5.72 -7.37 12.01
N THR A 33 5.03 -8.42 12.45
CA THR A 33 3.73 -8.32 13.13
C THR A 33 3.64 -9.42 14.19
N HIS A 34 2.52 -9.49 14.90
CA HIS A 34 2.23 -10.55 15.88
C HIS A 34 2.13 -11.98 15.29
N ARG A 35 2.26 -12.16 13.97
CA ARG A 35 2.28 -13.49 13.30
C ARG A 35 3.37 -13.63 12.25
N TRP A 36 3.82 -12.51 11.70
CA TRP A 36 4.63 -12.49 10.50
C TRP A 36 6.07 -12.16 10.80
N ILE A 37 6.96 -12.95 10.19
CA ILE A 37 8.40 -12.84 10.36
C ILE A 37 9.04 -12.69 8.99
N LEU A 38 9.96 -11.73 8.91
CA LEU A 38 10.84 -11.51 7.77
C LEU A 38 12.11 -12.36 7.93
N THR A 39 12.50 -13.08 6.88
CA THR A 39 13.75 -13.86 6.86
C THR A 39 14.26 -14.02 5.41
N ALA A 40 15.38 -14.72 5.23
CA ALA A 40 15.96 -14.99 3.93
C ALA A 40 15.27 -16.20 3.26
N ALA A 41 15.06 -16.13 1.95
CA ALA A 41 14.45 -17.23 1.19
C ALA A 41 15.29 -18.50 1.27
N HIS A 42 16.62 -18.40 1.20
CA HIS A 42 17.50 -19.56 1.18
C HIS A 42 17.43 -20.41 2.46
N CYS A 43 16.96 -19.84 3.57
CA CYS A 43 16.73 -20.57 4.81
C CYS A 43 15.59 -21.61 4.66
N LEU A 44 14.64 -21.38 3.76
CA LEU A 44 13.36 -22.12 3.70
C LEU A 44 12.99 -22.68 2.31
N ALA A 45 13.44 -22.08 1.21
CA ALA A 45 12.91 -22.28 -0.14
C ALA A 45 13.24 -23.63 -0.82
N SER A 46 14.24 -24.38 -0.33
CA SER A 46 14.63 -25.71 -0.88
C SER A 46 14.53 -26.82 0.17
N ARG A 47 13.60 -26.69 1.12
CA ARG A 47 13.43 -27.64 2.22
C ARG A 47 12.15 -28.44 2.04
N SER A 48 12.19 -29.75 2.35
CA SER A 48 11.01 -30.62 2.27
C SER A 48 9.93 -30.17 3.26
N LYS A 49 8.67 -30.55 3.02
CA LYS A 49 7.57 -30.31 3.97
C LYS A 49 7.89 -30.90 5.36
N ASP A 50 8.60 -32.03 5.40
CA ASP A 50 9.05 -32.67 6.64
C ASP A 50 10.15 -31.87 7.37
N PHE A 51 10.99 -31.14 6.63
CA PHE A 51 11.94 -30.23 7.27
C PHE A 51 11.19 -29.04 7.89
N LEU A 52 10.25 -28.44 7.15
CA LEU A 52 9.50 -27.27 7.62
C LEU A 52 8.63 -27.59 8.85
N SER A 53 8.09 -28.80 8.98
CA SER A 53 7.35 -29.23 10.18
C SER A 53 8.24 -29.38 11.42
N GLY A 54 9.53 -29.62 11.23
CA GLY A 54 10.53 -29.64 12.30
C GLY A 54 11.04 -28.25 12.71
N VAL A 55 10.77 -27.21 11.91
CA VAL A 55 11.21 -25.85 12.22
C VAL A 55 10.37 -25.26 13.35
N ARG A 56 11.05 -24.59 14.27
CA ARG A 56 10.49 -23.82 15.37
C ARG A 56 10.93 -22.38 15.24
N VAL A 57 10.02 -21.47 15.52
CA VAL A 57 10.22 -20.03 15.49
C VAL A 57 10.27 -19.54 16.93
N ALA A 58 11.44 -19.15 17.42
CA ALA A 58 11.62 -18.62 18.77
C ALA A 58 11.74 -17.08 18.73
N VAL A 59 10.91 -16.39 19.50
CA VAL A 59 10.95 -14.94 19.75
C VAL A 59 11.22 -14.68 21.23
N GLY A 60 11.79 -13.51 21.57
CA GLY A 60 12.19 -13.21 22.96
C GLY A 60 13.45 -13.94 23.44
N GLU A 61 14.06 -14.71 22.54
CA GLU A 61 15.25 -15.50 22.78
C GLU A 61 16.51 -14.63 22.96
N PHE A 62 17.34 -14.96 23.95
CA PHE A 62 18.65 -14.35 24.17
C PHE A 62 19.77 -15.37 24.40
N ASP A 63 19.55 -16.38 25.24
CA ASP A 63 20.52 -17.44 25.54
C ASP A 63 19.94 -18.85 25.27
N GLN A 64 20.46 -19.51 24.23
CA GLN A 64 19.96 -20.80 23.74
C GLN A 64 20.11 -21.98 24.72
N THR A 65 20.65 -21.75 25.92
CA THR A 65 20.83 -22.78 26.96
C THR A 65 19.84 -22.69 28.11
N VAL A 66 19.03 -21.64 28.17
CA VAL A 66 18.04 -21.39 29.24
C VAL A 66 16.73 -20.90 28.63
N ASP A 67 15.64 -20.99 29.39
CA ASP A 67 14.36 -20.39 28.98
C ASP A 67 14.32 -18.93 29.46
N ASP A 68 14.26 -17.98 28.52
CA ASP A 68 14.21 -16.53 28.80
C ASP A 68 12.79 -16.08 29.23
N GLU A 69 12.68 -15.01 30.04
CA GLU A 69 11.42 -14.58 30.71
C GLU A 69 10.22 -14.31 29.77
N GLU A 70 10.47 -13.97 28.50
CA GLU A 70 9.44 -13.73 27.47
C GLU A 70 9.64 -14.61 26.22
N GLU A 71 10.44 -15.68 26.32
CA GLU A 71 10.67 -16.59 25.20
C GLU A 71 9.36 -17.30 24.79
N GLN A 72 9.05 -17.23 23.51
CA GLN A 72 7.88 -17.90 22.95
C GLN A 72 8.27 -18.65 21.68
N VAL A 73 7.82 -19.91 21.57
CA VAL A 73 8.19 -20.81 20.47
C VAL A 73 6.94 -21.23 19.68
N PHE A 74 6.97 -21.00 18.37
CA PHE A 74 5.84 -21.24 17.47
C PHE A 74 6.17 -22.22 16.33
N LEU A 75 5.11 -22.82 15.79
CA LEU A 75 5.16 -23.61 14.56
C LEU A 75 4.91 -22.71 13.34
N ILE A 76 5.58 -23.02 12.24
CA ILE A 76 5.32 -22.41 10.94
C ILE A 76 3.95 -22.86 10.43
N LYS A 77 3.11 -21.90 10.04
CA LYS A 77 1.83 -22.10 9.35
C LYS A 77 2.02 -22.10 7.85
N SER A 78 2.67 -21.07 7.33
CA SER A 78 2.95 -20.93 5.91
C SER A 78 4.27 -20.19 5.68
N VAL A 79 4.86 -20.42 4.51
CA VAL A 79 6.07 -19.72 4.06
C VAL A 79 5.79 -19.14 2.69
N SER A 80 5.95 -17.83 2.55
CA SER A 80 5.91 -17.12 1.27
C SER A 80 7.32 -16.77 0.85
N VAL A 81 7.81 -17.40 -0.21
CA VAL A 81 9.11 -17.08 -0.84
C VAL A 81 8.86 -16.16 -2.03
N HIS A 82 9.72 -15.16 -2.24
CA HIS A 82 9.59 -14.27 -3.38
C HIS A 82 9.67 -15.04 -4.71
N GLU A 83 8.73 -14.80 -5.64
CA GLU A 83 8.52 -15.60 -6.85
C GLU A 83 9.72 -15.56 -7.82
N LYS A 84 10.50 -14.47 -7.77
CA LYS A 84 11.73 -14.31 -8.55
C LYS A 84 12.98 -14.95 -7.91
N TYR A 85 12.89 -15.46 -6.68
CA TYR A 85 14.02 -16.08 -5.99
C TYR A 85 14.37 -17.44 -6.63
N HIS A 86 15.66 -17.67 -6.88
CA HIS A 86 16.16 -18.92 -7.46
C HIS A 86 17.49 -19.33 -6.81
N HIS A 87 17.55 -20.52 -6.21
CA HIS A 87 18.76 -21.06 -5.57
C HIS A 87 19.96 -21.26 -6.50
N ALA A 88 19.73 -21.42 -7.81
CA ALA A 88 20.76 -21.68 -8.81
C ALA A 88 21.33 -20.40 -9.45
N LEU A 89 20.71 -19.25 -9.20
CA LEU A 89 21.13 -17.94 -9.71
C LEU A 89 21.77 -17.15 -8.56
N PRO A 90 22.51 -16.05 -8.84
CA PRO A 90 22.92 -15.13 -7.78
C PRO A 90 21.69 -14.80 -6.92
N PHE A 91 21.85 -14.81 -5.59
CA PHE A 91 20.83 -14.66 -4.54
C PHE A 91 20.04 -13.33 -4.58
N SER A 92 19.57 -12.91 -5.75
CA SER A 92 18.62 -11.84 -5.95
C SER A 92 17.26 -12.29 -5.42
N TYR A 93 16.54 -11.37 -4.80
CA TYR A 93 15.23 -11.60 -4.18
C TYR A 93 15.27 -12.64 -3.07
N ASP A 94 16.39 -12.75 -2.35
CA ASP A 94 16.56 -13.68 -1.23
C ASP A 94 15.81 -13.20 0.02
N ILE A 95 14.48 -13.28 -0.05
CA ILE A 95 13.54 -12.83 0.97
C ILE A 95 12.37 -13.81 1.08
N ALA A 96 11.95 -14.07 2.32
CA ALA A 96 10.77 -14.87 2.62
C ALA A 96 10.03 -14.29 3.83
N LEU A 97 8.73 -14.57 3.85
CA LEU A 97 7.83 -14.27 4.97
C LEU A 97 7.32 -15.57 5.56
N VAL A 98 7.41 -15.68 6.88
CA VAL A 98 6.94 -16.82 7.67
C VAL A 98 5.71 -16.40 8.46
N GLU A 99 4.62 -17.12 8.27
CA GLU A 99 3.42 -16.99 9.09
C GLU A 99 3.45 -18.04 10.20
N CYS A 100 3.18 -17.65 11.44
CA CYS A 100 3.13 -18.56 12.58
C CYS A 100 1.69 -19.03 12.88
N HIS A 101 1.54 -20.24 13.44
CA HIS A 101 0.23 -20.77 13.87
C HIS A 101 -0.35 -20.01 15.07
N GLY A 102 0.48 -19.37 15.89
CA GLY A 102 0.09 -18.60 17.07
C GLY A 102 0.32 -17.10 16.92
N ILE A 103 -0.17 -16.34 17.90
CA ILE A 103 0.00 -14.89 18.03
C ILE A 103 1.10 -14.63 19.05
N PHE A 104 2.07 -13.80 18.71
CA PHE A 104 3.12 -13.36 19.64
C PHE A 104 2.51 -12.44 20.70
N SER A 105 2.79 -12.72 21.97
CA SER A 105 2.51 -11.77 23.05
C SER A 105 3.61 -10.72 23.04
N THR A 106 3.25 -9.46 22.82
CA THR A 106 4.21 -8.35 22.83
C THR A 106 4.61 -8.00 24.26
N GLY A 107 5.87 -7.61 24.43
CA GLY A 107 6.47 -7.35 25.75
C GLY A 107 7.69 -6.46 25.66
N ALA A 108 8.53 -6.45 26.69
CA ALA A 108 9.78 -5.70 26.69
C ALA A 108 10.85 -6.34 25.79
N ARG A 109 10.74 -7.65 25.53
CA ARG A 109 11.68 -8.47 24.76
C ARG A 109 11.10 -9.01 23.45
N VAL A 110 9.82 -8.77 23.20
CA VAL A 110 9.14 -9.20 21.98
C VAL A 110 8.40 -8.02 21.38
N GLN A 111 8.99 -7.39 20.36
CA GLN A 111 8.42 -6.23 19.67
C GLN A 111 8.69 -6.29 18.17
N PRO A 112 7.75 -5.85 17.32
CA PRO A 112 7.99 -5.77 15.89
C PRO A 112 9.00 -4.67 15.54
N ILE A 113 9.75 -4.87 14.45
CA ILE A 113 10.63 -3.84 13.87
C ILE A 113 9.91 -3.09 12.74
N CYS A 114 10.25 -1.80 12.58
CA CYS A 114 9.71 -0.99 11.50
C CYS A 114 10.30 -1.37 10.14
N LEU A 115 9.47 -1.28 9.08
CA LEU A 115 9.94 -1.33 7.70
C LEU A 115 10.50 0.04 7.27
N PRO A 116 11.50 0.07 6.38
CA PRO A 116 12.13 1.31 5.95
C PRO A 116 11.21 2.14 5.06
N LEU A 117 11.43 3.45 5.06
CA LEU A 117 10.67 4.39 4.25
C LEU A 117 11.14 4.31 2.78
N PRO A 118 10.29 4.23 1.73
CA PRO A 118 10.67 4.47 0.33
C PRO A 118 11.61 5.65 0.10
N ASN A 119 11.47 6.74 0.86
CA ASN A 119 12.33 7.93 0.78
C ASN A 119 13.44 7.97 1.86
N GLN A 120 13.56 6.95 2.71
CA GLN A 120 14.61 6.88 3.73
C GLN A 120 15.98 6.79 3.06
N SER A 121 16.71 7.90 3.14
CA SER A 121 18.10 7.99 2.69
C SER A 121 19.02 7.59 3.84
N ASN A 122 19.59 6.39 3.76
CA ASN A 122 20.74 6.01 4.57
C ASN A 122 22.00 6.13 3.69
N PRO A 123 22.78 7.22 3.80
CA PRO A 123 23.99 7.38 3.00
C PRO A 123 25.03 6.29 3.33
N PRO A 124 26.03 6.07 2.46
CA PRO A 124 27.19 5.25 2.79
C PRO A 124 27.78 5.67 4.15
N GLU A 125 28.42 4.74 4.85
CA GLU A 125 28.98 4.94 6.19
C GLU A 125 27.94 5.09 7.32
N THR A 126 26.64 5.01 7.02
CA THR A 126 25.61 4.89 8.07
C THR A 126 25.88 3.65 8.91
N SER A 127 26.02 3.83 10.24
CA SER A 127 26.21 2.73 11.19
C SER A 127 24.89 2.01 11.47
N CYS A 128 24.85 0.74 11.11
CA CYS A 128 23.73 -0.18 11.31
C CYS A 128 24.14 -1.34 12.22
N ILE A 129 23.16 -2.04 12.79
CA ILE A 129 23.37 -3.12 13.75
C ILE A 129 22.87 -4.45 13.15
N VAL A 130 23.65 -5.51 13.34
CA VAL A 130 23.24 -6.89 13.08
C VAL A 130 23.38 -7.70 14.36
N GLY A 131 22.30 -8.36 14.76
CA GLY A 131 22.27 -9.31 15.87
C GLY A 131 22.14 -10.75 15.40
N GLY A 132 22.78 -11.70 16.07
CA GLY A 132 22.58 -13.12 15.76
C GLY A 132 23.47 -14.13 16.49
N TRP A 133 23.12 -15.40 16.30
CA TRP A 133 23.78 -16.55 16.92
C TRP A 133 24.66 -17.37 15.95
N GLY A 134 25.14 -16.80 14.84
CA GLY A 134 26.00 -17.45 13.84
C GLY A 134 27.44 -17.84 14.29
N LYS A 135 28.41 -17.98 13.38
CA LYS A 135 29.79 -18.39 13.73
C LYS A 135 30.80 -17.24 13.83
N MET A 136 31.62 -17.20 14.88
CA MET A 136 32.52 -16.04 15.19
C MET A 136 33.74 -15.98 14.29
N LYS A 137 34.09 -17.12 13.72
CA LYS A 137 35.25 -17.32 12.89
C LYS A 137 34.83 -18.32 11.82
N GLU A 138 35.45 -18.19 10.66
CA GLU A 138 35.19 -19.05 9.51
C GLU A 138 35.62 -20.51 9.77
N SER A 139 36.60 -20.72 10.64
CA SER A 139 36.98 -22.05 11.14
C SER A 139 35.94 -22.57 12.15
N LYS A 140 35.62 -23.88 12.09
CA LYS A 140 34.51 -24.62 12.74
C LYS A 140 34.39 -24.50 14.28
N VAL A 141 34.31 -23.29 14.82
CA VAL A 141 34.01 -23.04 16.24
C VAL A 141 32.48 -23.09 16.42
N ALA A 142 32.04 -23.66 17.54
CA ALA A 142 30.64 -23.69 17.93
C ALA A 142 30.01 -22.29 17.95
N SER A 143 28.74 -22.21 17.57
CA SER A 143 27.88 -21.02 17.71
C SER A 143 27.76 -20.62 19.20
N PRO A 144 27.51 -19.35 19.54
CA PRO A 144 27.36 -18.96 20.94
C PRO A 144 25.96 -19.36 21.43
N ALA A 145 25.86 -19.63 22.71
CA ALA A 145 24.55 -19.70 23.36
C ALA A 145 23.92 -18.30 23.46
N VAL A 146 24.69 -17.33 23.96
CA VAL A 146 24.26 -15.94 24.17
C VAL A 146 24.32 -15.10 22.88
N LEU A 147 23.29 -14.28 22.67
CA LEU A 147 23.17 -13.34 21.56
C LEU A 147 24.38 -12.39 21.45
N ARG A 148 24.76 -12.12 20.19
CA ARG A 148 25.85 -11.21 19.82
C ARG A 148 25.32 -10.15 18.89
N GLU A 149 25.89 -8.96 18.96
CA GLU A 149 25.63 -7.85 18.05
C GLU A 149 26.93 -7.33 17.44
N VAL A 150 26.86 -6.78 16.23
CA VAL A 150 27.96 -6.05 15.58
C VAL A 150 27.41 -4.80 14.93
N GLN A 151 28.24 -3.76 14.89
CA GLN A 151 27.99 -2.56 14.10
C GLN A 151 28.69 -2.68 12.74
N LEU A 152 27.93 -2.42 11.67
CA LEU A 152 28.40 -2.42 10.29
C LEU A 152 28.00 -1.11 9.62
N GLU A 153 28.93 -0.55 8.87
CA GLU A 153 28.71 0.64 8.06
C GLU A 153 28.21 0.24 6.67
N LEU A 154 27.25 0.99 6.14
CA LEU A 154 26.77 0.80 4.77
C LEU A 154 27.88 1.08 3.76
N VAL A 155 28.05 0.18 2.80
CA VAL A 155 29.00 0.35 1.70
C VAL A 155 28.32 1.06 0.54
N ASP A 156 29.04 1.96 -0.12
CA ASP A 156 28.57 2.64 -1.33
C ASP A 156 28.02 1.65 -2.38
N PRO A 157 26.82 1.88 -2.95
CA PRO A 157 26.20 0.95 -3.90
C PRO A 157 27.05 0.66 -5.14
N ALA A 158 27.78 1.65 -5.67
CA ALA A 158 28.64 1.46 -6.84
C ALA A 158 29.86 0.61 -6.48
N LYS A 159 30.45 0.85 -5.30
CA LYS A 159 31.54 0.04 -4.75
C LYS A 159 31.12 -1.40 -4.46
N CYS A 160 29.99 -1.60 -3.79
CA CYS A 160 29.37 -2.91 -3.54
C CYS A 160 29.18 -3.68 -4.85
N LYS A 161 28.58 -3.04 -5.86
CA LYS A 161 28.38 -3.63 -7.19
C LYS A 161 29.70 -4.03 -7.85
N HIS A 162 30.73 -3.17 -7.77
CA HIS A 162 32.04 -3.45 -8.35
C HIS A 162 32.70 -4.66 -7.69
N VAL A 163 32.75 -4.71 -6.35
CA VAL A 163 33.38 -5.82 -5.61
C VAL A 163 32.66 -7.14 -5.91
N LEU A 164 31.33 -7.16 -5.90
CA LEU A 164 30.56 -8.37 -6.16
C LEU A 164 30.71 -8.88 -7.61
N GLN A 165 31.04 -8.01 -8.57
CA GLN A 165 31.41 -8.44 -9.92
C GLN A 165 32.76 -9.17 -9.95
N THR A 166 33.74 -8.78 -9.13
CA THR A 166 35.05 -9.45 -9.05
C THR A 166 35.00 -10.82 -8.38
N VAL A 167 34.01 -11.02 -7.50
CA VAL A 167 33.78 -12.27 -6.77
C VAL A 167 33.20 -13.37 -7.67
N LYS A 168 32.48 -13.01 -8.74
CA LYS A 168 31.90 -13.95 -9.71
C LYS A 168 32.96 -14.49 -10.68
N GLY A 169 32.98 -15.80 -10.88
CA GLY A 169 33.87 -16.47 -11.84
C GLY A 169 33.54 -16.14 -13.31
N PRO A 170 34.43 -16.49 -14.27
CA PRO A 170 34.38 -16.01 -15.65
C PRO A 170 33.33 -16.69 -16.56
N LYS A 171 32.26 -17.28 -16.01
CA LYS A 171 31.22 -17.93 -16.83
C LYS A 171 29.86 -17.33 -16.51
N ASN A 172 29.31 -16.62 -17.49
CA ASN A 172 28.00 -15.95 -17.54
C ASN A 172 27.96 -14.52 -17.00
N ALA A 173 28.78 -13.65 -17.61
CA ALA A 173 28.79 -12.20 -17.42
C ALA A 173 27.69 -11.44 -18.20
N GLN A 174 26.52 -12.05 -18.43
CA GLN A 174 25.56 -11.50 -19.39
C GLN A 174 24.09 -11.64 -18.99
N GLN A 175 23.79 -11.39 -17.72
CA GLN A 175 22.45 -10.93 -17.36
C GLN A 175 22.56 -9.74 -16.40
N ARG A 176 22.15 -8.57 -16.91
CA ARG A 176 21.83 -7.35 -16.15
C ARG A 176 20.60 -7.61 -15.25
N ALA A 177 20.67 -8.62 -14.40
CA ALA A 177 19.63 -8.86 -13.42
C ALA A 177 19.63 -7.69 -12.42
N ALA A 178 18.45 -7.12 -12.16
CA ALA A 178 18.27 -6.14 -11.10
C ALA A 178 18.83 -6.71 -9.79
N MET A 179 19.80 -6.01 -9.24
CA MET A 179 20.52 -6.41 -8.03
C MET A 179 19.72 -5.90 -6.84
N THR A 180 19.02 -6.79 -6.14
CA THR A 180 18.18 -6.46 -4.98
C THR A 180 18.95 -6.57 -3.68
N PHE A 181 20.16 -6.03 -3.66
CA PHE A 181 21.07 -6.17 -2.53
C PHE A 181 21.77 -4.86 -2.17
N LEU A 182 22.16 -4.78 -0.90
CA LEU A 182 23.05 -3.78 -0.33
C LEU A 182 24.21 -4.49 0.37
N CYS A 183 25.32 -3.78 0.57
CA CYS A 183 26.48 -4.29 1.28
C CYS A 183 26.70 -3.50 2.57
N ALA A 184 27.16 -4.17 3.62
CA ALA A 184 27.61 -3.51 4.84
C ALA A 184 28.87 -4.20 5.39
N GLY A 185 29.73 -3.39 6.01
CA GLY A 185 30.93 -3.86 6.71
C GLY A 185 32.22 -3.19 6.23
N PRO A 186 33.25 -3.17 7.09
CA PRO A 186 34.50 -2.47 6.85
C PRO A 186 35.36 -3.16 5.77
N GLU A 187 36.06 -2.37 4.95
CA GLU A 187 36.97 -2.86 3.90
C GLU A 187 38.15 -3.67 4.43
N ILE A 188 38.64 -3.29 5.61
CA ILE A 188 39.70 -3.99 6.33
C ILE A 188 39.22 -5.35 6.88
N GLY A 189 37.92 -5.64 6.80
CA GLY A 189 37.32 -6.83 7.40
C GLY A 189 37.28 -6.74 8.92
N GLY A 190 37.25 -7.89 9.58
CA GLY A 190 37.18 -8.02 11.03
C GLY A 190 35.77 -7.92 11.62
N ARG A 191 34.77 -7.42 10.86
CA ARG A 191 33.36 -7.38 11.26
C ARG A 191 32.44 -7.84 10.14
N ASP A 192 31.56 -8.81 10.39
CA ASP A 192 30.66 -9.38 9.38
C ASP A 192 29.63 -10.34 10.00
N PRO A 193 28.35 -10.39 9.53
CA PRO A 193 27.51 -11.58 9.69
C PRO A 193 28.21 -12.83 9.16
N CYS A 194 27.90 -13.98 9.74
CA CYS A 194 28.46 -15.25 9.31
C CYS A 194 27.43 -16.37 9.35
N GLN A 195 27.88 -17.60 9.13
CA GLN A 195 27.02 -18.77 9.06
C GLN A 195 26.11 -18.88 10.28
N GLY A 196 24.79 -18.86 10.05
CA GLY A 196 23.75 -18.88 11.08
C GLY A 196 23.06 -17.54 11.28
N ASP A 197 23.68 -16.41 10.90
CA ASP A 197 23.05 -15.09 10.95
C ASP A 197 22.14 -14.82 9.74
N SER A 198 22.14 -15.71 8.73
CA SER A 198 21.27 -15.68 7.56
C SER A 198 19.81 -15.44 7.93
N GLY A 199 19.14 -14.52 7.26
CA GLY A 199 17.77 -14.12 7.54
C GLY A 199 17.61 -13.10 8.66
N GLY A 200 18.63 -12.87 9.49
CA GLY A 200 18.62 -11.83 10.51
C GLY A 200 18.59 -10.42 9.92
N PRO A 201 17.97 -9.44 10.61
CA PRO A 201 17.84 -8.07 10.11
C PRO A 201 19.14 -7.27 10.24
N LEU A 202 19.44 -6.49 9.20
CA LEU A 202 20.31 -5.32 9.29
C LEU A 202 19.45 -4.11 9.65
N VAL A 203 19.60 -3.63 10.86
CA VAL A 203 18.77 -2.57 11.43
C VAL A 203 19.54 -1.25 11.39
N CYS A 204 18.92 -0.22 10.81
CA CYS A 204 19.53 1.09 10.64
C CYS A 204 18.63 2.18 11.25
N PRO A 205 19.19 3.35 11.63
CA PRO A 205 18.40 4.49 12.06
C PRO A 205 17.44 4.97 10.96
N ALA A 206 16.20 5.27 11.32
CA ALA A 206 15.13 5.65 10.40
C ALA A 206 14.74 7.15 10.45
N GLY A 207 15.45 7.97 11.25
CA GLY A 207 14.98 9.31 11.66
C GLY A 207 14.20 9.22 12.97
N SER A 208 13.92 10.35 13.64
CA SER A 208 13.14 10.45 14.91
C SER A 208 13.61 9.65 16.14
N GLY A 209 14.69 8.87 16.05
CA GLY A 209 15.14 7.96 17.11
C GLY A 209 14.68 6.52 16.93
N ASP A 210 13.94 6.23 15.86
CA ASP A 210 13.41 4.92 15.52
C ASP A 210 14.38 4.10 14.67
N TRP A 211 14.19 2.78 14.68
CA TRP A 211 15.03 1.80 13.99
C TRP A 211 14.20 1.02 12.97
N ALA A 212 14.76 0.82 11.77
CA ALA A 212 14.09 0.09 10.69
C ALA A 212 14.97 -1.01 10.09
N VAL A 213 14.33 -2.08 9.60
CA VAL A 213 15.01 -3.19 8.92
C VAL A 213 15.35 -2.81 7.47
N LEU A 214 16.57 -2.31 7.25
CA LEU A 214 17.02 -1.90 5.93
C LEU A 214 17.41 -3.11 5.05
N GLY A 215 17.92 -4.17 5.67
CA GLY A 215 18.41 -5.34 4.96
C GLY A 215 18.08 -6.67 5.65
N VAL A 216 18.03 -7.74 4.87
CA VAL A 216 17.97 -9.13 5.37
C VAL A 216 19.28 -9.84 5.05
N THR A 217 19.95 -10.39 6.06
CA THR A 217 21.25 -11.07 5.88
C THR A 217 21.13 -12.23 4.88
N SER A 218 21.87 -12.16 3.76
CA SER A 218 21.70 -13.09 2.65
C SER A 218 22.93 -13.97 2.43
N TRP A 219 24.05 -13.41 1.97
CA TRP A 219 25.26 -14.18 1.67
C TRP A 219 26.54 -13.34 1.82
N GLY A 220 27.69 -14.01 1.75
CA GLY A 220 29.01 -13.37 1.73
C GLY A 220 30.10 -14.39 1.40
N LYS A 221 31.23 -13.93 0.83
CA LYS A 221 32.38 -14.79 0.52
C LYS A 221 33.49 -14.60 1.56
N GLY A 222 33.48 -15.48 2.55
CA GLY A 222 34.35 -15.44 3.72
C GLY A 222 33.83 -14.44 4.76
N CYS A 223 33.84 -14.83 6.03
CA CYS A 223 33.30 -13.97 7.09
C CYS A 223 34.38 -13.06 7.66
N GLY A 224 34.20 -11.74 7.58
CA GLY A 224 35.09 -10.74 8.17
C GLY A 224 36.48 -10.71 7.55
N ARG A 225 36.61 -11.11 6.28
CA ARG A 225 37.86 -10.98 5.51
C ARG A 225 37.96 -9.56 4.92
N SER A 226 39.17 -9.01 4.87
CA SER A 226 39.40 -7.76 4.16
C SER A 226 39.13 -7.93 2.67
N TRP A 227 38.29 -7.07 2.10
CA TRP A 227 37.87 -7.10 0.70
C TRP A 227 38.36 -5.89 -0.11
N GLY A 228 39.18 -5.03 0.50
CA GLY A 228 39.87 -3.95 -0.21
C GLY A 228 41.00 -4.40 -1.14
N ASN A 229 41.58 -5.59 -0.91
CA ASN A 229 42.72 -6.10 -1.69
C ASN A 229 42.38 -7.42 -2.45
N ASN A 230 42.77 -7.48 -3.72
CA ASN A 230 42.34 -8.50 -4.70
C ASN A 230 42.91 -9.93 -4.53
N SER A 231 43.69 -10.20 -3.49
CA SER A 231 44.49 -11.44 -3.39
C SER A 231 43.64 -12.71 -3.20
N SER A 232 42.51 -12.63 -2.51
CA SER A 232 41.64 -13.78 -2.19
C SER A 232 40.16 -13.58 -2.57
N ARG A 233 39.84 -12.44 -3.20
CA ARG A 233 38.50 -12.02 -3.65
C ARG A 233 37.37 -12.33 -2.65
N PRO A 234 37.45 -11.90 -1.38
CA PRO A 234 36.32 -11.95 -0.45
C PRO A 234 35.31 -10.84 -0.76
N SER A 235 34.15 -10.86 -0.09
CA SER A 235 33.12 -9.81 -0.22
C SER A 235 32.80 -9.19 1.13
N PRO A 236 32.22 -7.98 1.16
CA PRO A 236 31.47 -7.52 2.35
C PRO A 236 30.27 -8.44 2.60
N GLY A 237 29.63 -8.26 3.76
CA GLY A 237 28.33 -8.87 4.05
C GLY A 237 27.28 -8.35 3.08
N VAL A 238 26.55 -9.26 2.43
CA VAL A 238 25.51 -8.94 1.44
C VAL A 238 24.14 -9.18 2.06
N PHE A 239 23.29 -8.16 1.95
CA PHE A 239 21.95 -8.16 2.49
C PHE A 239 20.95 -7.93 1.35
N THR A 240 19.78 -8.56 1.41
CA THR A 240 18.67 -8.24 0.53
C THR A 240 18.13 -6.86 0.91
N ASP A 241 18.08 -5.91 -0.02
CA ASP A 241 17.59 -4.55 0.24
C ASP A 241 16.07 -4.57 0.39
N VAL A 242 15.59 -4.33 1.62
CA VAL A 242 14.16 -4.40 1.96
C VAL A 242 13.38 -3.33 1.21
N ARG A 243 13.96 -2.15 0.97
CA ARG A 243 13.29 -1.02 0.31
C ARG A 243 12.82 -1.39 -1.09
N LEU A 244 13.65 -2.16 -1.81
CA LEU A 244 13.34 -2.61 -3.17
C LEU A 244 12.20 -3.65 -3.21
N LEU A 245 11.90 -4.29 -2.09
CA LEU A 245 10.95 -5.40 -1.98
C LEU A 245 9.73 -5.06 -1.11
N LEU A 246 9.61 -3.81 -0.64
CA LEU A 246 8.47 -3.33 0.13
C LEU A 246 7.11 -3.62 -0.51
N PRO A 247 6.88 -3.39 -1.82
CA PRO A 247 5.59 -3.71 -2.44
C PRO A 247 5.22 -5.18 -2.31
N TRP A 248 6.19 -6.08 -2.46
CA TRP A 248 5.98 -7.51 -2.31
C TRP A 248 5.66 -7.90 -0.87
N ILE A 249 6.43 -7.38 0.10
CA ILE A 249 6.21 -7.62 1.53
C ILE A 249 4.81 -7.17 1.93
N LYS A 250 4.43 -5.93 1.60
CA LYS A 250 3.11 -5.36 1.91
C LYS A 250 1.98 -6.17 1.28
N THR A 251 2.15 -6.65 0.04
CA THR A 251 1.14 -7.48 -0.65
C THR A 251 0.92 -8.82 0.06
N LYS A 252 1.97 -9.51 0.47
CA LYS A 252 1.87 -10.82 1.14
C LYS A 252 1.24 -10.71 2.54
N LEU A 253 1.59 -9.67 3.30
CA LEU A 253 0.96 -9.42 4.60
C LEU A 253 -0.55 -9.18 4.44
N ARG A 254 -0.97 -8.43 3.41
CA ARG A 254 -2.39 -8.16 3.13
C ARG A 254 -3.20 -9.39 2.70
N ALA A 255 -2.65 -10.22 1.81
CA ALA A 255 -3.36 -11.38 1.26
C ALA A 255 -3.69 -12.47 2.29
N ALA A 256 -2.96 -12.52 3.41
CA ALA A 256 -3.19 -13.51 4.46
C ALA A 256 -4.26 -13.10 5.48
N ASP A 257 -4.43 -11.80 5.71
CA ASP A 257 -5.46 -11.27 6.62
C ASP A 257 -6.88 -11.37 6.02
N GLU A 258 -7.00 -11.62 4.71
CA GLU A 258 -8.26 -11.89 4.02
C GLU A 258 -8.86 -13.28 4.37
N GLN A 259 -8.11 -14.18 5.00
CA GLN A 259 -8.54 -15.56 5.28
C GLN A 259 -9.01 -15.84 6.73
N LYS A 260 -8.92 -14.91 7.69
CA LYS A 260 -9.51 -15.04 9.05
C LYS A 260 -9.47 -13.72 9.82
N GLU A 261 -10.54 -13.46 10.57
CA GLU A 261 -10.82 -12.28 11.42
C GLU A 261 -9.58 -11.48 11.88
N ALA A 262 -9.58 -10.21 11.46
CA ALA A 262 -8.62 -9.18 11.77
C ALA A 262 -8.46 -8.98 13.28
N ARG A 263 -7.27 -9.30 13.80
CA ARG A 263 -6.70 -8.64 14.97
C ARG A 263 -5.18 -8.57 14.80
N GLY A 264 -4.66 -7.34 14.77
CA GLY A 264 -3.32 -7.05 15.28
C GLY A 264 -2.25 -6.57 14.30
N LEU A 265 -2.56 -6.06 13.11
CA LEU A 265 -1.54 -5.29 12.39
C LEU A 265 -1.13 -4.08 13.26
N CYS A 266 0.16 -3.82 13.46
CA CYS A 266 0.59 -2.55 14.03
C CYS A 266 0.01 -1.42 13.16
N GLY A 267 -0.77 -0.53 13.77
CA GLY A 267 -1.37 0.64 13.11
C GLY A 267 -2.85 0.55 12.75
N VAL A 268 -3.46 -0.64 12.72
CA VAL A 268 -4.89 -0.76 12.37
C VAL A 268 -5.75 -0.56 13.61
N ARG A 269 -6.28 0.66 13.77
CA ARG A 269 -7.54 0.82 14.50
C ARG A 269 -8.60 0.28 13.54
N ASP A 270 -9.25 -0.83 13.84
CA ASP A 270 -10.47 -1.21 13.12
C ASP A 270 -11.64 -0.72 13.95
N GLY A 271 -12.55 0.03 13.32
CA GLY A 271 -13.68 0.66 14.01
C GLY A 271 -14.93 0.57 13.18
N ARG A 272 -15.93 -0.18 13.66
CA ARG A 272 -17.26 -0.15 13.09
C ARG A 272 -18.03 1.01 13.71
N VAL A 273 -18.50 1.94 12.87
CA VAL A 273 -19.33 3.07 13.29
C VAL A 273 -20.76 2.82 12.83
N THR A 274 -21.66 2.67 13.80
CA THR A 274 -23.08 2.45 13.56
C THR A 274 -23.88 3.60 14.14
N GLY A 275 -24.80 4.17 13.37
CA GLY A 275 -25.62 5.27 13.84
C GLY A 275 -26.30 6.02 12.70
N ARG A 276 -27.11 7.01 13.07
CA ARG A 276 -27.66 7.98 12.11
C ARG A 276 -26.66 9.10 11.79
N GLU A 277 -25.69 9.33 12.67
CA GLU A 277 -24.63 10.32 12.50
C GLU A 277 -23.39 9.95 13.31
N GLY A 278 -22.24 10.54 12.96
CA GLY A 278 -21.03 10.47 13.78
C GLY A 278 -19.80 11.04 13.08
N LEU A 279 -18.74 11.27 13.85
CA LEU A 279 -17.52 11.95 13.40
C LEU A 279 -16.31 10.99 13.43
N LEU A 280 -15.57 10.96 12.33
CA LEU A 280 -14.36 10.19 12.12
C LEU A 280 -13.19 11.14 11.99
N ARG A 281 -12.06 10.85 12.65
CA ARG A 281 -10.85 11.68 12.63
C ARG A 281 -9.61 10.83 12.50
N ASN A 282 -8.63 11.25 11.69
CA ASN A 282 -7.33 10.61 11.64
C ASN A 282 -6.18 11.50 11.12
N PRO A 283 -5.43 12.08 12.06
CA PRO A 283 -6.00 12.89 13.13
C PRO A 283 -6.72 14.09 12.50
N ALA A 284 -7.50 14.83 13.26
CA ALA A 284 -8.07 16.10 12.77
C ALA A 284 -8.64 16.93 13.94
N LEU A 285 -7.95 17.36 15.00
CA LEU A 285 -6.60 17.27 15.59
C LEU A 285 -6.85 17.33 17.14
N PRO A 286 -5.90 17.30 18.11
CA PRO A 286 -4.67 18.11 18.19
C PRO A 286 -3.39 17.34 18.57
N GLY A 287 -2.36 17.42 17.72
CA GLY A 287 -0.97 17.08 18.10
C GLY A 287 0.05 16.57 17.07
N ASP A 288 -0.02 16.64 15.74
CA ASP A 288 -0.97 17.16 14.77
C ASP A 288 -0.42 16.80 13.38
N ARG A 289 -0.21 15.50 13.18
CA ARG A 289 0.06 14.82 11.91
C ARG A 289 -0.36 13.36 12.08
N TYR A 290 -0.87 12.72 11.04
CA TYR A 290 -1.07 11.26 11.09
C TYR A 290 0.27 10.53 11.14
N ASP A 291 0.23 9.26 11.57
CA ASP A 291 1.42 8.44 11.62
C ASP A 291 1.76 7.94 10.21
N ASN A 292 3.06 7.88 9.90
CA ASN A 292 3.55 7.21 8.70
C ASN A 292 3.40 5.69 8.86
N ASN A 293 3.26 4.95 7.76
CA ASN A 293 2.95 3.51 7.70
C ASN A 293 1.65 3.11 8.40
N GLN A 294 0.70 4.02 8.48
CA GLN A 294 -0.60 3.78 9.07
C GLN A 294 -1.54 3.15 8.03
N LEU A 295 -2.37 2.22 8.50
CA LEU A 295 -3.51 1.70 7.76
C LEU A 295 -4.71 1.74 8.70
N ASP A 296 -5.76 2.47 8.34
CA ASP A 296 -6.94 2.66 9.18
C ASP A 296 -8.21 2.38 8.36
N VAL A 297 -8.95 1.32 8.74
CA VAL A 297 -10.18 0.93 8.05
C VAL A 297 -11.38 1.20 8.95
N ARG A 298 -12.39 1.89 8.39
CA ARG A 298 -13.63 2.25 9.08
C ARG A 298 -14.82 1.79 8.28
N SER A 299 -15.64 0.93 8.87
CA SER A 299 -16.92 0.54 8.27
C SER A 299 -18.06 1.34 8.90
N ILE A 300 -18.76 2.10 8.07
CA ILE A 300 -19.93 2.89 8.43
C ILE A 300 -21.17 2.10 8.03
N SER A 301 -22.14 2.01 8.95
CA SER A 301 -23.43 1.39 8.68
C SER A 301 -24.55 2.26 9.21
N VAL A 302 -25.50 2.59 8.32
CA VAL A 302 -26.68 3.40 8.63
C VAL A 302 -27.93 2.53 8.71
N PRO A 303 -29.03 2.97 9.38
CA PRO A 303 -30.24 2.18 9.50
C PRO A 303 -30.87 1.83 8.14
N PRO A 304 -31.57 0.68 8.04
CA PRO A 304 -32.23 0.24 6.81
C PRO A 304 -33.12 1.33 6.20
N GLY A 305 -33.09 1.46 4.88
CA GLY A 305 -33.85 2.49 4.12
C GLY A 305 -33.17 3.86 4.03
N ASN A 306 -31.95 4.02 4.56
CA ASN A 306 -31.13 5.22 4.41
C ASN A 306 -29.89 4.96 3.55
N SER A 307 -29.37 6.03 2.96
CA SER A 307 -28.10 6.12 2.25
C SER A 307 -27.05 6.81 3.14
N VAL A 308 -25.77 6.50 2.94
CA VAL A 308 -24.65 7.14 3.66
C VAL A 308 -24.27 8.46 2.97
N LEU A 309 -24.30 9.57 3.70
CA LEU A 309 -23.71 10.84 3.32
C LEU A 309 -22.43 11.06 4.14
N LEU A 310 -21.32 11.41 3.47
CA LEU A 310 -20.05 11.77 4.09
C LEU A 310 -19.76 13.24 3.83
N GLU A 311 -19.40 13.97 4.88
CA GLU A 311 -19.07 15.39 4.82
C GLU A 311 -17.68 15.60 5.37
N PHE A 312 -16.81 16.27 4.62
CA PHE A 312 -15.44 16.52 5.02
C PHE A 312 -15.37 17.88 5.73
N ASP A 313 -15.08 17.84 7.03
CA ASP A 313 -14.87 19.05 7.84
C ASP A 313 -13.39 19.51 7.77
N HIS A 314 -12.46 18.57 7.53
CA HIS A 314 -11.02 18.82 7.40
C HIS A 314 -10.40 17.77 6.49
N PHE A 315 -9.42 18.17 5.67
CA PHE A 315 -8.69 17.25 4.80
C PHE A 315 -7.32 17.81 4.39
N ASP A 316 -6.26 17.09 4.75
CA ASP A 316 -4.88 17.43 4.45
C ASP A 316 -4.00 16.17 4.49
N LEU A 317 -3.83 15.56 3.32
CA LEU A 317 -2.96 14.41 3.09
C LEU A 317 -1.80 14.78 2.17
N GLU A 318 -0.78 13.92 2.06
CA GLU A 318 0.28 14.13 1.06
C GLU A 318 -0.30 14.29 -0.35
N SER A 319 0.20 15.27 -1.09
CA SER A 319 -0.23 15.57 -2.45
C SER A 319 0.57 14.79 -3.49
N ASP A 320 -0.08 13.91 -4.24
CA ASP A 320 0.46 13.22 -5.42
C ASP A 320 -0.60 13.22 -6.53
N PRO A 321 -0.24 13.50 -7.81
CA PRO A 321 -1.20 13.53 -8.92
C PRO A 321 -2.00 12.24 -9.12
N PHE A 322 -1.55 11.12 -8.56
CA PHE A 322 -2.21 9.82 -8.67
C PHE A 322 -2.50 9.20 -7.29
N CYS A 323 -2.36 9.95 -6.19
CA CYS A 323 -2.56 9.50 -4.81
C CYS A 323 -1.88 8.15 -4.48
N ARG A 324 -0.62 7.98 -4.92
CA ARG A 324 0.12 6.71 -4.78
C ARG A 324 0.71 6.48 -3.39
N TYR A 325 1.00 7.56 -2.69
CA TYR A 325 1.63 7.56 -1.36
C TYR A 325 0.55 7.50 -0.28
N ASP A 326 0.10 8.66 0.20
CA ASP A 326 -1.00 8.77 1.15
C ASP A 326 -2.33 8.88 0.44
N ARG A 327 -3.31 8.12 0.92
CA ARG A 327 -4.64 8.12 0.34
C ARG A 327 -5.72 7.71 1.31
N LEU A 328 -6.87 8.33 1.15
CA LEU A 328 -8.14 7.90 1.72
C LEU A 328 -9.01 7.32 0.61
N THR A 329 -9.44 6.07 0.75
CA THR A 329 -10.32 5.40 -0.20
C THR A 329 -11.71 5.23 0.38
N VAL A 330 -12.75 5.61 -0.35
CA VAL A 330 -14.17 5.46 0.07
C VAL A 330 -14.82 4.38 -0.78
N SER A 331 -15.25 3.26 -0.23
CA SER A 331 -15.93 2.18 -0.98
C SER A 331 -17.36 1.93 -0.52
N VAL A 332 -18.20 1.46 -1.44
CA VAL A 332 -19.61 1.12 -1.23
C VAL A 332 -19.72 -0.37 -0.90
N GLY A 333 -20.29 -0.71 0.27
CA GLY A 333 -20.49 -2.10 0.69
C GLY A 333 -19.38 -2.73 1.55
N THR A 334 -19.52 -4.03 1.83
CA THR A 334 -18.58 -4.85 2.64
C THR A 334 -17.69 -5.76 1.78
N GLN A 335 -17.85 -5.73 0.45
CA GLN A 335 -17.03 -6.48 -0.49
C GLN A 335 -16.14 -5.50 -1.24
N ARG A 336 -14.84 -5.79 -1.33
CA ARG A 336 -13.91 -5.03 -2.18
C ARG A 336 -14.33 -5.22 -3.64
N PRO A 337 -14.72 -4.17 -4.37
CA PRO A 337 -14.90 -4.29 -5.80
C PRO A 337 -13.53 -4.48 -6.45
N VAL A 338 -13.46 -5.42 -7.39
CA VAL A 338 -12.35 -5.53 -8.33
C VAL A 338 -12.42 -4.30 -9.25
N GLY A 339 -11.66 -3.26 -8.93
CA GLY A 339 -11.61 -2.00 -9.69
C GLY A 339 -11.34 -0.81 -8.76
N GLU A 340 -10.14 -0.25 -8.85
CA GLU A 340 -9.65 0.87 -8.03
C GLU A 340 -10.47 2.15 -8.22
N PHE A 341 -11.43 2.51 -7.35
CA PHE A 341 -12.00 3.87 -7.39
C PHE A 341 -12.36 4.45 -6.02
N ARG A 342 -12.23 5.79 -5.97
CA ARG A 342 -12.56 6.76 -4.90
C ARG A 342 -11.42 7.03 -3.92
N VAL A 343 -10.26 7.36 -4.47
CA VAL A 343 -9.01 7.68 -3.76
C VAL A 343 -8.86 9.20 -3.65
N PHE A 344 -8.74 9.73 -2.43
CA PHE A 344 -8.54 11.15 -2.12
C PHE A 344 -7.15 11.36 -1.52
N CYS A 345 -6.47 12.44 -1.91
CA CYS A 345 -5.19 12.89 -1.34
C CYS A 345 -4.99 14.40 -1.55
N GLY A 346 -3.92 14.98 -1.01
CA GLY A 346 -3.64 16.42 -1.05
C GLY A 346 -4.40 17.24 0.00
N GLY A 347 -4.33 18.57 -0.14
CA GLY A 347 -4.90 19.55 0.82
C GLY A 347 -6.19 20.24 0.37
N VAL A 348 -6.80 19.79 -0.73
CA VAL A 348 -8.07 20.34 -1.20
C VAL A 348 -9.21 19.63 -0.48
N LEU A 349 -10.08 20.39 0.20
CA LEU A 349 -11.21 19.84 0.93
C LEU A 349 -12.21 19.19 -0.04
N PRO A 350 -12.49 17.87 0.06
CA PRO A 350 -13.47 17.22 -0.79
C PRO A 350 -14.89 17.71 -0.49
N GLY A 351 -15.73 17.81 -1.53
CA GLY A 351 -17.16 18.08 -1.35
C GLY A 351 -17.90 16.93 -0.65
N PRO A 352 -19.13 17.14 -0.17
CA PRO A 352 -19.94 16.09 0.44
C PRO A 352 -20.15 14.92 -0.51
N VAL A 353 -19.86 13.71 -0.06
CA VAL A 353 -19.98 12.47 -0.83
C VAL A 353 -21.24 11.71 -0.42
N LEU A 354 -22.23 11.66 -1.31
CA LEU A 354 -23.43 10.85 -1.12
C LEU A 354 -23.27 9.47 -1.78
N LEU A 355 -23.33 8.41 -0.98
CA LEU A 355 -23.39 7.02 -1.44
C LEU A 355 -24.84 6.57 -1.57
N LYS A 356 -25.47 7.00 -2.67
CA LYS A 356 -26.89 6.78 -2.95
C LYS A 356 -27.22 5.28 -2.95
N ASN A 357 -28.33 4.92 -2.30
CA ASN A 357 -28.82 3.53 -2.15
C ASN A 357 -27.87 2.57 -1.41
N SER A 358 -26.83 3.07 -0.74
CA SER A 358 -25.95 2.24 0.08
C SER A 358 -26.16 2.46 1.57
N GLN A 359 -26.40 1.37 2.28
CA GLN A 359 -26.48 1.34 3.75
C GLN A 359 -25.11 1.16 4.41
N HIS A 360 -24.07 0.90 3.62
CA HIS A 360 -22.73 0.54 4.08
C HIS A 360 -21.65 1.30 3.30
N ALA A 361 -20.72 1.90 4.03
CA ALA A 361 -19.53 2.51 3.45
C ALA A 361 -18.29 1.99 4.15
N THR A 362 -17.20 1.83 3.43
CA THR A 362 -15.89 1.50 4.01
C THR A 362 -14.90 2.60 3.63
N LEU A 363 -14.26 3.19 4.64
CA LEU A 363 -13.16 4.13 4.47
C LEU A 363 -11.86 3.39 4.75
N ASP A 364 -10.91 3.48 3.84
CA ASP A 364 -9.58 2.88 3.95
C ASP A 364 -8.54 3.99 3.80
N PHE A 365 -7.92 4.36 4.91
CA PHE A 365 -6.84 5.34 4.94
C PHE A 365 -5.50 4.63 5.03
N SER A 366 -4.63 4.83 4.04
CA SER A 366 -3.29 4.26 4.02
C SER A 366 -2.25 5.35 3.82
N THR A 367 -1.21 5.34 4.65
CA THR A 367 -0.08 6.25 4.53
C THR A 367 1.16 5.50 4.11
N ASP A 368 2.06 6.18 3.40
CA ASP A 368 3.33 5.60 3.05
C ASP A 368 4.28 5.68 4.25
N VAL A 369 5.29 6.51 4.27
CA VAL A 369 6.42 6.40 5.16
C VAL A 369 6.99 7.76 5.53
N ASP A 370 6.60 8.79 4.81
CA ASP A 370 7.15 10.12 4.82
C ASP A 370 5.97 11.10 4.61
N ARG A 371 6.16 12.38 4.90
CA ARG A 371 5.22 13.46 4.58
C ARG A 371 3.79 13.26 5.09
N ALA A 372 3.66 13.15 6.40
CA ALA A 372 2.35 13.27 7.03
C ALA A 372 1.80 14.70 6.98
N GLY A 373 0.55 14.85 6.53
CA GLY A 373 -0.29 16.04 6.70
C GLY A 373 -1.08 16.00 8.02
N SER A 374 -1.99 16.95 8.19
CA SER A 374 -2.85 17.06 9.37
C SER A 374 -4.05 16.11 9.34
N GLY A 375 -4.23 15.30 8.30
CA GLY A 375 -5.21 14.21 8.27
C GLY A 375 -6.60 14.64 7.84
N PHE A 376 -7.64 13.99 8.36
CA PHE A 376 -9.02 14.28 7.96
C PHE A 376 -10.03 14.21 9.11
N ALA A 377 -11.09 15.02 8.99
CA ALA A 377 -12.31 14.93 9.80
C ALA A 377 -13.51 14.71 8.87
N ILE A 378 -14.20 13.58 9.05
CA ILE A 378 -15.35 13.20 8.22
C ILE A 378 -16.56 12.96 9.10
N ARG A 379 -17.63 13.72 8.86
CA ARG A 379 -18.93 13.51 9.48
C ARG A 379 -19.79 12.65 8.56
N HIS A 380 -20.26 11.51 9.06
CA HIS A 380 -21.23 10.68 8.35
C HIS A 380 -22.66 10.98 8.83
N ARG A 381 -23.64 10.90 7.92
CA ARG A 381 -25.08 11.05 8.21
C ARG A 381 -25.91 10.03 7.40
N ALA A 382 -27.01 9.56 7.99
CA ALA A 382 -28.01 8.72 7.34
C ALA A 382 -29.06 9.60 6.66
N VAL A 383 -29.22 9.48 5.34
CA VAL A 383 -30.20 10.24 4.57
C VAL A 383 -31.21 9.32 3.88
N GLN A 384 -32.51 9.59 4.00
CA GLN A 384 -33.56 8.75 3.44
C GLN A 384 -33.80 9.11 1.96
N GLY A 385 -33.98 8.12 1.08
CA GLY A 385 -34.09 8.35 -0.37
C GLY A 385 -35.30 9.18 -0.83
N ASN A 386 -36.25 9.45 0.06
CA ASN A 386 -37.50 10.15 -0.17
C ASN A 386 -37.76 11.30 0.83
N SER A 387 -36.88 11.48 1.81
CA SER A 387 -36.88 12.66 2.66
C SER A 387 -35.79 13.56 2.13
N SER A 388 -36.20 14.66 1.51
CA SER A 388 -35.40 15.87 1.47
C SER A 388 -34.62 15.96 2.78
N LEU A 389 -33.29 16.06 2.70
CA LEU A 389 -32.53 16.73 3.75
C LEU A 389 -33.39 17.90 4.21
N GLY A 390 -33.67 18.00 5.52
CA GLY A 390 -34.52 19.05 6.07
C GLY A 390 -33.95 20.43 5.73
N GLY A 391 -34.28 20.93 4.53
CA GLY A 391 -33.48 21.87 3.76
C GLY A 391 -32.68 21.16 2.65
N LYS A 392 -33.17 21.24 1.40
CA LYS A 392 -32.51 21.02 0.09
C LYS A 392 -31.32 20.01 0.04
N PRO A 393 -31.28 18.97 -0.83
CA PRO A 393 -29.98 18.44 -1.24
C PRO A 393 -29.14 19.62 -1.74
N GLY A 394 -28.13 20.00 -0.95
CA GLY A 394 -27.49 21.29 -1.08
C GLY A 394 -26.85 21.40 -2.45
N CYS A 395 -27.17 22.48 -3.15
CA CYS A 395 -26.33 23.02 -4.20
C CYS A 395 -24.89 23.07 -3.64
N GLY A 396 -23.99 22.27 -4.20
CA GLY A 396 -22.63 21.96 -3.72
C GLY A 396 -22.35 20.48 -3.45
N THR A 397 -23.32 19.56 -3.66
CA THR A 397 -23.16 18.14 -3.33
C THR A 397 -22.45 17.36 -4.45
N VAL A 398 -21.47 16.52 -4.08
CA VAL A 398 -20.87 15.52 -4.97
C VAL A 398 -21.63 14.19 -4.84
N VAL A 399 -22.35 13.81 -5.89
CA VAL A 399 -23.10 12.55 -5.92
C VAL A 399 -22.27 11.51 -6.64
N LEU A 400 -21.84 10.47 -5.92
CA LEU A 400 -21.10 9.37 -6.52
C LEU A 400 -22.06 8.26 -6.95
N VAL A 401 -22.03 7.89 -8.22
CA VAL A 401 -22.95 6.95 -8.85
C VAL A 401 -22.18 5.67 -9.19
N ASP A 402 -22.50 4.55 -8.53
CA ASP A 402 -21.70 3.30 -8.63
C ASP A 402 -22.28 2.26 -9.60
N ASP A 403 -23.45 2.51 -10.19
CA ASP A 403 -24.14 1.56 -11.07
C ASP A 403 -24.82 2.28 -12.24
N LEU A 404 -25.38 1.50 -13.17
CA LEU A 404 -26.25 1.89 -14.31
C LEU A 404 -27.54 2.66 -13.89
N THR A 405 -27.54 3.29 -12.72
CA THR A 405 -28.64 4.07 -12.20
C THR A 405 -28.80 5.37 -12.98
N PRO A 406 -30.05 5.72 -13.35
CA PRO A 406 -30.33 7.00 -13.95
C PRO A 406 -29.88 8.18 -13.06
N VAL A 407 -29.13 9.09 -13.65
CA VAL A 407 -28.74 10.39 -13.11
C VAL A 407 -29.81 11.39 -13.52
N HIS A 408 -30.30 12.16 -12.56
CA HIS A 408 -31.30 13.19 -12.83
C HIS A 408 -30.95 14.49 -12.13
N SER A 409 -31.36 15.59 -12.75
CA SER A 409 -31.40 16.90 -12.11
C SER A 409 -32.25 16.90 -10.82
N PRO A 410 -32.02 17.85 -9.89
CA PRO A 410 -32.81 17.96 -8.67
C PRO A 410 -34.30 18.08 -8.95
N ASN A 411 -35.13 17.47 -8.10
CA ASN A 411 -36.60 17.47 -8.17
C ASN A 411 -37.23 16.81 -9.41
N TYR A 412 -36.43 16.32 -10.37
CA TYR A 412 -36.93 15.61 -11.56
C TYR A 412 -37.93 14.50 -11.17
N PRO A 413 -39.11 14.40 -11.81
CA PRO A 413 -39.50 15.07 -13.07
C PRO A 413 -40.15 16.47 -12.89
N ARG A 414 -40.11 17.07 -11.69
CA ARG A 414 -40.50 18.47 -11.48
C ARG A 414 -39.31 19.39 -11.77
N CYS A 415 -39.58 20.69 -11.91
CA CYS A 415 -38.53 21.65 -12.20
C CYS A 415 -37.44 21.68 -11.11
N TYR A 416 -36.19 21.82 -11.55
CA TYR A 416 -35.07 22.05 -10.64
C TYR A 416 -35.20 23.41 -9.96
N GLY A 417 -34.38 23.67 -8.93
CA GLY A 417 -34.39 24.95 -8.21
C GLY A 417 -33.37 25.95 -8.76
N GLU A 418 -33.59 27.22 -8.48
CA GLU A 418 -32.66 28.33 -8.73
C GLU A 418 -31.39 28.22 -7.86
N ASP A 419 -30.31 28.87 -8.32
CA ASP A 419 -28.99 28.99 -7.67
C ASP A 419 -28.36 27.65 -7.28
N CYS A 420 -28.37 26.68 -8.20
CA CYS A 420 -27.97 25.33 -7.88
C CYS A 420 -26.77 24.79 -8.62
N VAL A 421 -25.79 24.31 -7.85
CA VAL A 421 -24.58 23.66 -8.37
C VAL A 421 -24.61 22.19 -7.94
N LEU A 422 -24.52 21.23 -8.84
CA LEU A 422 -24.35 19.82 -8.50
C LEU A 422 -23.22 19.21 -9.32
N ARG A 423 -22.44 18.34 -8.69
CA ARG A 423 -21.41 17.57 -9.38
C ARG A 423 -21.68 16.08 -9.20
N TRP A 424 -21.79 15.34 -10.29
CA TRP A 424 -21.73 13.88 -10.27
C TRP A 424 -20.37 13.46 -10.77
N VAL A 425 -19.59 12.77 -9.96
CA VAL A 425 -18.30 12.23 -10.37
C VAL A 425 -18.48 10.73 -10.62
N VAL A 426 -18.23 10.32 -11.85
CA VAL A 426 -18.41 8.96 -12.34
C VAL A 426 -17.04 8.38 -12.67
N HIS A 427 -16.77 7.20 -12.14
CA HIS A 427 -15.55 6.47 -12.42
C HIS A 427 -15.87 5.11 -13.06
N ALA A 428 -15.34 4.85 -14.26
CA ALA A 428 -15.48 3.58 -14.97
C ALA A 428 -14.34 2.62 -14.60
N PRO A 429 -14.54 1.29 -14.62
CA PRO A 429 -13.49 0.29 -14.42
C PRO A 429 -12.23 0.54 -15.26
N GLN A 430 -11.06 0.08 -14.79
CA GLN A 430 -9.81 0.24 -15.56
C GLN A 430 -9.96 -0.30 -16.99
N GLY A 431 -9.49 0.47 -17.97
CA GLY A 431 -9.61 0.12 -19.38
C GLY A 431 -11.02 0.29 -19.96
N HIS A 432 -11.90 1.03 -19.29
CA HIS A 432 -13.21 1.44 -19.80
C HIS A 432 -13.32 2.97 -19.86
N VAL A 433 -14.23 3.44 -20.71
CA VAL A 433 -14.72 4.82 -20.73
C VAL A 433 -16.18 4.86 -20.26
N VAL A 434 -16.62 6.04 -19.83
CA VAL A 434 -18.00 6.33 -19.45
C VAL A 434 -18.77 6.81 -20.68
N LYS A 435 -19.94 6.21 -20.93
CA LYS A 435 -20.94 6.69 -21.87
C LYS A 435 -22.15 7.23 -21.09
N LEU A 436 -22.47 8.50 -21.32
CA LEU A 436 -23.66 9.18 -20.82
C LEU A 436 -24.72 9.24 -21.93
N GLU A 437 -25.93 8.82 -21.64
CA GLU A 437 -27.03 8.79 -22.60
C GLU A 437 -28.29 9.43 -22.00
N PHE A 438 -28.79 10.49 -22.62
CA PHE A 438 -29.95 11.23 -22.11
C PHE A 438 -31.25 10.58 -22.56
N SER A 439 -32.18 10.40 -21.61
CA SER A 439 -33.56 10.00 -21.89
C SER A 439 -34.51 11.20 -21.95
N ASP A 440 -34.20 12.26 -21.22
CA ASP A 440 -34.93 13.54 -21.20
C ASP A 440 -33.95 14.68 -20.87
N PHE A 441 -34.16 15.85 -21.44
CA PHE A 441 -33.31 17.04 -21.25
C PHE A 441 -34.10 18.32 -21.55
N ASP A 442 -34.20 19.20 -20.57
CA ASP A 442 -34.92 20.47 -20.65
C ASP A 442 -34.34 21.45 -19.62
N LEU A 443 -33.38 22.26 -20.06
CA LEU A 443 -32.74 23.35 -19.29
C LEU A 443 -33.05 24.70 -19.94
N GLU A 444 -32.84 25.81 -19.22
CA GLU A 444 -32.96 27.14 -19.81
C GLU A 444 -32.01 27.29 -21.01
N GLU A 445 -32.53 27.82 -22.12
CA GLU A 445 -31.76 28.03 -23.33
C GLU A 445 -31.08 29.41 -23.31
N SER A 446 -29.77 29.44 -23.57
CA SER A 446 -29.00 30.67 -23.66
C SER A 446 -27.82 30.54 -24.61
N ASP A 447 -27.37 31.67 -25.18
CA ASP A 447 -26.19 31.71 -26.05
C ASP A 447 -24.96 31.25 -25.28
N GLY A 448 -24.38 30.11 -25.67
CA GLY A 448 -23.23 29.51 -25.01
C GLY A 448 -23.53 28.89 -23.64
N CYS A 449 -24.79 28.63 -23.30
CA CYS A 449 -25.22 28.02 -22.05
C CYS A 449 -24.72 28.78 -20.80
N LEU A 450 -24.84 30.10 -20.83
CA LEU A 450 -24.35 31.01 -19.78
C LEU A 450 -25.25 31.07 -18.54
N TYR A 451 -26.52 30.68 -18.68
CA TYR A 451 -27.46 30.58 -17.56
C TYR A 451 -27.42 29.17 -16.98
N ASP A 452 -28.47 28.38 -17.19
CA ASP A 452 -28.50 27.00 -16.74
C ASP A 452 -27.72 26.08 -17.68
N SER A 453 -26.85 25.25 -17.11
CA SER A 453 -25.98 24.38 -17.90
C SER A 453 -25.72 23.04 -17.25
N LEU A 454 -25.50 22.03 -18.09
CA LEU A 454 -24.86 20.78 -17.71
C LEU A 454 -23.52 20.68 -18.45
N THR A 455 -22.43 20.91 -17.72
CA THR A 455 -21.07 20.73 -18.22
C THR A 455 -20.59 19.31 -17.96
N VAL A 456 -20.08 18.63 -18.98
CA VAL A 456 -19.46 17.30 -18.88
C VAL A 456 -17.95 17.47 -18.97
N LEU A 457 -17.21 16.96 -17.98
CA LEU A 457 -15.76 17.07 -17.86
C LEU A 457 -15.11 15.67 -17.89
N GLY A 458 -13.87 15.58 -18.39
CA GLY A 458 -13.07 14.35 -18.49
C GLY A 458 -12.22 14.04 -17.26
N ASP A 459 -12.03 15.00 -16.37
CA ASP A 459 -11.21 14.94 -15.17
C ASP A 459 -11.92 15.56 -13.95
N VAL A 460 -11.39 15.32 -12.76
CA VAL A 460 -12.01 15.76 -11.50
C VAL A 460 -11.72 17.24 -11.25
N GLU A 461 -10.55 17.68 -11.68
CA GLU A 461 -10.00 19.03 -11.54
C GLU A 461 -10.71 20.04 -12.46
N GLY A 462 -11.38 19.55 -13.52
CA GLY A 462 -12.11 20.35 -14.49
C GLY A 462 -11.22 21.02 -15.53
N ALA A 463 -10.05 20.45 -15.80
CA ALA A 463 -9.13 20.91 -16.83
C ALA A 463 -9.54 20.44 -18.25
N GLU A 464 -10.27 19.34 -18.36
CA GLU A 464 -10.73 18.71 -19.59
C GLU A 464 -12.25 18.88 -19.73
N GLU A 465 -12.70 19.95 -20.39
CA GLU A 465 -14.12 20.10 -20.75
C GLU A 465 -14.46 19.28 -22.00
N ILE A 466 -15.48 18.44 -21.91
CA ILE A 466 -15.96 17.62 -23.03
C ILE A 466 -17.07 18.35 -23.78
N VAL A 467 -18.10 18.82 -23.07
CA VAL A 467 -19.24 19.54 -23.65
C VAL A 467 -20.02 20.33 -22.59
N VAL A 468 -20.59 21.47 -22.99
CA VAL A 468 -21.57 22.25 -22.20
C VAL A 468 -22.94 22.13 -22.89
N LEU A 469 -23.97 21.79 -22.13
CA LEU A 469 -25.31 21.49 -22.64
C LEU A 469 -26.37 22.37 -21.96
N CYS A 470 -27.31 22.89 -22.74
CA CYS A 470 -28.48 23.65 -22.30
C CYS A 470 -29.61 23.57 -23.35
N GLY A 471 -30.79 24.13 -23.05
CA GLY A 471 -31.96 24.09 -23.93
C GLY A 471 -32.84 22.84 -23.80
N GLY A 472 -33.77 22.67 -24.74
CA GLY A 472 -34.85 21.65 -24.68
C GLY A 472 -34.67 20.41 -25.57
N ASP A 473 -33.59 20.35 -26.36
CA ASP A 473 -33.32 19.21 -27.24
C ASP A 473 -32.52 18.14 -26.51
N VAL A 474 -32.92 16.86 -26.66
CA VAL A 474 -32.20 15.73 -26.06
C VAL A 474 -30.83 15.56 -26.74
N PRO A 475 -29.70 15.73 -26.02
CA PRO A 475 -28.37 15.68 -26.62
C PRO A 475 -27.98 14.27 -27.07
N PRO A 476 -27.07 14.13 -28.05
CA PRO A 476 -26.48 12.84 -28.40
C PRO A 476 -25.67 12.27 -27.22
N PRO A 477 -25.42 10.95 -27.20
CA PRO A 477 -24.62 10.33 -26.14
C PRO A 477 -23.20 10.91 -26.06
N VAL A 478 -22.73 11.16 -24.85
CA VAL A 478 -21.41 11.74 -24.58
C VAL A 478 -20.47 10.66 -24.05
N LEU A 479 -19.23 10.62 -24.55
CA LEU A 479 -18.18 9.70 -24.11
C LEU A 479 -17.10 10.47 -23.35
N SER A 480 -16.57 9.88 -22.28
CA SER A 480 -15.36 10.38 -21.64
C SER A 480 -14.10 10.02 -22.42
N TYR A 481 -13.02 10.78 -22.19
CA TYR A 481 -11.70 10.46 -22.74
C TYR A 481 -11.04 9.27 -22.04
N HIS A 482 -11.24 9.17 -20.72
CA HIS A 482 -10.63 8.17 -19.86
C HIS A 482 -11.69 7.49 -18.98
N SER A 483 -11.27 6.88 -17.87
CA SER A 483 -12.13 6.21 -16.91
C SER A 483 -12.87 7.17 -15.95
N VAL A 484 -12.91 8.46 -16.24
CA VAL A 484 -13.54 9.48 -15.39
C VAL A 484 -14.47 10.34 -16.24
N MET A 485 -15.64 10.65 -15.68
CA MET A 485 -16.56 11.65 -16.22
C MET A 485 -17.16 12.43 -15.06
N VAL A 486 -17.14 13.76 -15.15
CA VAL A 486 -17.82 14.62 -14.19
C VAL A 486 -18.96 15.33 -14.88
N LEU A 487 -20.15 15.24 -14.29
CA LEU A 487 -21.31 16.02 -14.70
C LEU A 487 -21.42 17.19 -13.73
N HIS A 488 -21.38 18.42 -14.23
CA HIS A 488 -21.46 19.64 -13.44
C HIS A 488 -22.67 20.43 -13.89
N PHE A 489 -23.75 20.35 -13.11
CA PHE A 489 -24.98 21.09 -13.34
C PHE A 489 -24.94 22.42 -12.58
N THR A 490 -25.27 23.50 -13.25
CA THR A 490 -25.42 24.83 -12.67
C THR A 490 -26.78 25.40 -13.07
N SER A 491 -27.47 26.04 -12.12
CA SER A 491 -28.62 26.90 -12.41
C SER A 491 -28.43 28.29 -11.83
N ASP A 492 -28.96 29.29 -12.52
CA ASP A 492 -28.94 30.69 -12.14
C ASP A 492 -30.12 31.08 -11.22
N GLY A 493 -30.27 32.37 -10.92
CA GLY A 493 -31.28 32.87 -9.99
C GLY A 493 -32.70 32.95 -10.57
N SER A 494 -32.96 32.43 -11.77
CA SER A 494 -34.24 32.53 -12.46
C SER A 494 -34.54 31.37 -13.40
N VAL A 495 -35.72 31.38 -14.03
CA VAL A 495 -36.14 30.51 -15.16
C VAL A 495 -35.76 29.02 -15.05
N THR A 496 -36.54 28.26 -14.28
CA THR A 496 -36.31 26.82 -14.13
C THR A 496 -37.16 25.96 -15.08
N HIS A 497 -36.58 24.89 -15.61
CA HIS A 497 -37.22 23.89 -16.47
C HIS A 497 -37.30 22.51 -15.82
N ARG A 498 -37.84 21.49 -16.51
CA ARG A 498 -38.01 20.12 -15.97
C ARG A 498 -36.69 19.45 -15.60
N GLY A 499 -35.58 19.87 -16.22
CA GLY A 499 -34.26 19.32 -15.98
C GLY A 499 -33.92 18.15 -16.89
N PHE A 500 -33.05 17.26 -16.45
CA PHE A 500 -32.58 16.13 -17.25
C PHE A 500 -32.67 14.80 -16.53
N SER A 501 -32.69 13.73 -17.34
CA SER A 501 -32.57 12.34 -16.95
C SER A 501 -31.63 11.63 -17.92
N ALA A 502 -30.60 10.98 -17.40
CA ALA A 502 -29.59 10.30 -18.19
C ALA A 502 -29.17 8.97 -17.56
N THR A 503 -28.72 8.02 -18.37
CA THR A 503 -28.15 6.76 -17.93
C THR A 503 -26.66 6.71 -18.23
N LEU A 504 -25.91 6.05 -17.36
CA LEU A 504 -24.47 5.85 -17.50
C LEU A 504 -24.21 4.39 -17.86
N THR A 505 -23.30 4.15 -18.81
CA THR A 505 -22.82 2.81 -19.17
C THR A 505 -21.30 2.83 -19.32
N PHE A 506 -20.64 1.69 -19.07
CA PHE A 506 -19.18 1.58 -19.22
C PHE A 506 -18.83 0.77 -20.46
N ILE A 507 -17.98 1.34 -21.31
CA ILE A 507 -17.55 0.71 -22.57
C ILE A 507 -16.07 0.37 -22.44
N SER A 508 -15.70 -0.91 -22.62
CA SER A 508 -14.30 -1.30 -22.59
C SER A 508 -13.54 -0.73 -23.80
N ASN A 509 -12.27 -0.39 -23.62
CA ASN A 509 -11.40 0.11 -24.69
C ASN A 509 -11.29 -0.88 -25.86
N ALA A 510 -11.42 -2.19 -25.59
CA ALA A 510 -11.48 -3.22 -26.61
C ALA A 510 -12.77 -3.12 -27.46
N ALA A 511 -13.93 -2.96 -26.82
CA ALA A 511 -15.20 -2.77 -27.52
C ALA A 511 -15.23 -1.44 -28.31
N LEU A 512 -14.62 -0.39 -27.75
CA LEU A 512 -14.54 0.92 -28.38
C LEU A 512 -13.69 0.90 -29.66
N ARG A 513 -12.59 0.13 -29.68
CA ARG A 513 -11.80 -0.12 -30.89
C ARG A 513 -12.60 -0.84 -31.97
N VAL A 514 -13.37 -1.86 -31.60
CA VAL A 514 -14.22 -2.60 -32.55
C VAL A 514 -15.31 -1.69 -33.15
N LEU A 515 -15.90 -0.80 -32.34
CA LEU A 515 -16.86 0.21 -32.82
C LEU A 515 -16.20 1.18 -33.81
N LEU A 516 -15.01 1.70 -33.51
CA LEU A 516 -14.31 2.61 -34.43
C LEU A 516 -13.89 1.93 -35.75
N GLU A 517 -13.46 0.67 -35.69
CA GLU A 517 -13.09 -0.12 -36.89
C GLU A 517 -14.29 -0.49 -37.77
N THR A 518 -15.51 -0.57 -37.21
CA THR A 518 -16.73 -0.84 -37.99
C THR A 518 -17.27 0.40 -38.70
N PHE A 519 -17.00 1.61 -38.20
CA PHE A 519 -17.40 2.86 -38.86
C PHE A 519 -16.40 3.37 -39.91
N TRP A 520 -15.14 2.92 -39.89
CA TRP A 520 -14.11 3.23 -40.89
C TRP A 520 -13.78 2.01 -41.77
N ARG A 521 -14.73 1.55 -42.59
CA ARG A 521 -14.38 0.85 -43.83
C ARG A 521 -14.16 1.90 -44.93
N PRO A 522 -12.97 2.03 -45.53
CA PRO A 522 -12.84 2.74 -46.79
C PRO A 522 -13.61 1.90 -47.83
N SER A 523 -14.73 2.41 -48.32
CA SER A 523 -15.37 1.95 -49.54
C SER A 523 -14.44 2.28 -50.72
N GLY A 524 -13.43 1.42 -50.91
CA GLY A 524 -12.62 1.37 -52.12
C GLY A 524 -13.33 0.57 -53.19
N ASP A 525 -14.33 1.18 -53.83
CA ASP A 525 -14.79 0.77 -55.16
C ASP A 525 -14.43 1.89 -56.14
N LEU A 526 -13.37 1.65 -56.92
CA LEU A 526 -13.14 2.31 -58.19
C LEU A 526 -13.16 1.21 -59.25
N LEU A 527 -14.28 1.18 -59.96
CA LEU A 527 -14.50 0.38 -61.16
C LEU A 527 -13.45 0.71 -62.22
N ALA A 528 -12.85 -0.32 -62.79
CA ALA A 528 -12.46 -0.39 -64.19
C ALA A 528 -12.96 -1.74 -64.75
#